data_AF-A0A519TEP2-F1
#
_entry.id   AF-A0A519TEP2-F1
#
_cell.length_a   1.000
_cell.length_b   1.000
_cell.length_c   1.000
_cell.angle_alpha   90.00
_cell.angle_beta   90.00
_cell.angle_gamma   90.00
#
_symmetry.space_group_name_H-M   'P 1'
#
loop_
_entity.id
_entity.type
_entity.pdbx_description
1 polymer ?
#
loop_
_entity_poly.entity_id
_entity_poly.type
_entity_poly.pdbx_seq_one_letter_code
_entity_poly.pdbx_strand_id
1 'polypeptide(L)'
;MKDVHYSKQRIVESIPNEKVVWQVTDSELSSFKDKGEWTGTTIVFEISKVGDKTEIRFTHIGLVPTFECYGNCSWAWGALIQESLFSLLKTGKGVNVFG
;
A
#
# COMPACT_ATOMS: atom_id res chain seq x y z
N MET A 1 -7.77 -23.05 -4.05
CA MET A 1 -7.29 -21.70 -3.73
C MET A 1 -6.70 -21.73 -2.33
N LYS A 2 -5.40 -22.00 -2.22
CA LYS A 2 -4.62 -21.71 -1.01
C LYS A 2 -3.63 -20.62 -1.44
N ASP A 3 -3.34 -19.69 -0.54
CA ASP A 3 -2.25 -18.70 -0.67
C ASP A 3 -2.56 -17.32 -1.29
N VAL A 4 -3.82 -16.88 -1.38
CA VAL A 4 -4.11 -15.48 -1.75
C VAL A 4 -3.97 -14.58 -0.52
N HIS A 5 -3.07 -13.60 -0.60
CA HIS A 5 -2.97 -12.51 0.37
C HIS A 5 -4.31 -11.76 0.44
N TYR A 6 -4.92 -11.70 1.63
CA TYR A 6 -6.19 -11.04 1.87
C TYR A 6 -6.02 -9.81 2.77
N SER A 7 -6.68 -8.71 2.40
CA SER A 7 -6.92 -7.60 3.32
C SER A 7 -8.29 -6.98 3.06
N LYS A 8 -9.03 -6.69 4.14
CA LYS A 8 -10.30 -5.95 4.11
C LYS A 8 -10.08 -4.54 4.62
N GLN A 9 -10.44 -3.56 3.80
CA GLN A 9 -10.12 -2.17 4.07
C GLN A 9 -11.40 -1.33 4.12
N ARG A 10 -11.45 -0.37 5.04
CA ARG A 10 -12.50 0.65 5.13
C ARG A 10 -11.90 2.01 4.82
N ILE A 11 -12.53 2.78 3.94
CA ILE A 11 -12.18 4.20 3.75
C ILE A 11 -12.61 4.95 5.01
N VAL A 12 -11.65 5.58 5.69
CA VAL A 12 -11.91 6.39 6.90
C VAL A 12 -11.75 7.89 6.63
N GLU A 13 -11.07 8.27 5.55
CA GLU A 13 -10.94 9.65 5.09
C GLU A 13 -10.83 9.66 3.56
N SER A 14 -11.52 10.59 2.90
CA SER A 14 -11.42 10.80 1.45
C SER A 14 -11.63 12.28 1.15
N ILE A 15 -10.54 12.95 0.81
CA ILE A 15 -10.49 14.36 0.41
C ILE A 15 -10.06 14.39 -1.07
N PRO A 16 -10.95 14.81 -1.98
CA PRO A 16 -10.64 14.83 -3.41
C PRO A 16 -9.33 15.56 -3.72
N ASN A 17 -8.47 14.93 -4.52
CA ASN A 17 -7.17 15.47 -4.98
C ASN A 17 -6.13 15.75 -3.87
N GLU A 18 -6.40 15.37 -2.63
CA GLU A 18 -5.52 15.69 -1.50
C GLU A 18 -5.15 14.44 -0.69
N LYS A 19 -6.12 13.60 -0.32
CA LYS A 19 -5.84 12.52 0.63
C LYS A 19 -6.86 11.41 0.60
N VAL A 20 -6.39 10.17 0.74
CA VAL A 20 -7.26 9.03 1.03
C VAL A 20 -6.61 8.15 2.10
N VAL A 21 -7.41 7.74 3.08
CA VAL A 21 -6.98 6.89 4.19
C VAL A 21 -7.85 5.66 4.27
N TRP A 22 -7.20 4.49 4.31
CA TRP A 22 -7.83 3.20 4.49
C TRP A 22 -7.36 2.57 5.80
N GLN A 23 -8.30 2.18 6.66
CA GLN A 23 -8.02 1.34 7.81
C GLN A 23 -8.16 -0.13 7.39
N VAL A 24 -7.14 -0.95 7.68
CA VAL A 24 -7.22 -2.39 7.50
C VAL A 24 -7.98 -2.99 8.66
N THR A 25 -9.18 -3.50 8.38
CA THR A 25 -10.10 -4.05 9.38
C THR A 25 -9.95 -5.55 9.59
N ASP A 26 -9.32 -6.25 8.64
CA ASP A 26 -9.06 -7.69 8.69
C ASP A 26 -7.97 -8.04 7.66
N SER A 27 -7.16 -9.05 7.93
CA SER A 27 -6.09 -9.50 7.02
C SER A 27 -5.76 -10.98 7.20
N GLU A 28 -5.44 -11.64 6.09
CA GLU A 28 -4.82 -12.97 6.09
C GLU A 28 -3.61 -12.97 5.15
N LEU A 29 -2.42 -12.79 5.73
CA LEU A 29 -1.16 -12.79 5.00
C LEU A 29 -0.67 -14.24 4.83
N SER A 30 -0.90 -14.83 3.66
CA SER A 30 -0.70 -16.26 3.41
C SER A 30 0.74 -16.78 3.63
N SER A 31 1.75 -15.94 3.47
CA SER A 31 3.17 -16.33 3.48
C SER A 31 3.85 -16.24 4.86
N PHE A 32 3.15 -15.79 5.90
CA PHE A 32 3.74 -15.52 7.22
C PHE A 32 3.03 -16.29 8.33
N LYS A 33 3.71 -16.48 9.47
CA LYS A 33 3.14 -17.20 10.62
C LYS A 33 2.06 -16.39 11.29
N ASP A 34 2.34 -15.11 11.54
CA ASP A 34 1.32 -14.16 11.93
C ASP A 34 0.64 -13.61 10.67
N LYS A 35 -0.54 -14.16 10.38
CA LYS A 35 -1.33 -13.78 9.21
C LYS A 35 -2.10 -12.47 9.43
N GLY A 36 -2.17 -12.00 10.67
CA GLY A 36 -2.97 -10.85 11.08
C GLY A 36 -2.19 -9.55 11.14
N GLU A 37 -0.90 -9.52 10.75
CA GLU A 37 -0.02 -8.35 10.99
C GLU A 37 -0.54 -7.05 10.38
N TRP A 38 -1.33 -7.10 9.31
CA TRP A 38 -1.94 -5.89 8.74
C TRP A 38 -3.24 -5.48 9.44
N THR A 39 -3.86 -6.33 10.25
CA THR A 39 -5.10 -5.98 10.93
C THR A 39 -4.86 -4.86 11.94
N GLY A 40 -5.61 -3.77 11.81
CA GLY A 40 -5.46 -2.57 12.63
C GLY A 40 -4.45 -1.56 12.10
N THR A 41 -3.72 -1.85 11.01
CA THR A 41 -2.84 -0.88 10.35
C THR A 41 -3.63 0.10 9.48
N THR A 42 -2.96 1.14 9.00
CA THR A 42 -3.58 2.18 8.17
C THR A 42 -2.73 2.46 6.94
N ILE A 43 -3.37 2.50 5.77
CA ILE A 43 -2.75 2.86 4.49
C ILE A 43 -3.16 4.29 4.15
N VAL A 44 -2.18 5.15 3.89
CA VAL A 44 -2.37 6.57 3.64
C VAL A 44 -1.74 6.95 2.30
N PHE A 45 -2.50 7.66 1.49
CA PHE A 45 -2.01 8.37 0.33
C PHE A 45 -2.27 9.85 0.52
N GLU A 46 -1.22 10.66 0.46
CA GLU A 46 -1.30 12.12 0.43
C GLU A 46 -0.84 12.59 -0.95
N ILE A 47 -1.58 13.53 -1.52
CA ILE A 47 -1.35 14.09 -2.85
C ILE A 47 -1.15 15.58 -2.69
N SER A 48 -0.04 16.08 -3.19
CA SER A 48 0.30 17.50 -3.10
C SER A 48 0.89 18.00 -4.40
N LYS A 49 0.83 19.32 -4.62
CA LYS A 49 1.50 19.98 -5.73
C LYS A 49 2.88 20.43 -5.27
N VAL A 50 3.91 20.05 -6.02
CA VAL A 50 5.29 20.50 -5.81
C VAL A 50 5.79 21.15 -7.10
N GLY A 51 5.73 22.48 -7.15
CA GLY A 51 6.04 23.24 -8.36
C GLY A 51 5.04 22.95 -9.48
N ASP A 52 5.53 22.46 -10.62
CA ASP A 52 4.75 22.04 -11.78
C ASP A 52 4.39 20.53 -11.77
N LYS A 53 4.75 19.82 -10.69
CA LYS A 53 4.56 18.36 -10.55
C LYS A 53 3.57 18.03 -9.43
N THR A 54 3.13 16.78 -9.45
CA THR A 54 2.37 16.16 -8.37
C THR A 54 3.29 15.24 -7.58
N GLU A 55 3.30 15.39 -6.27
CA GLU A 55 3.91 14.45 -5.33
C GLU A 55 2.81 13.55 -4.76
N ILE A 56 3.11 12.25 -4.68
CA ILE A 56 2.28 11.27 -4.01
C ILE A 56 3.12 10.66 -2.90
N ARG A 57 2.68 10.84 -1.66
CA ARG A 57 3.31 10.23 -0.48
C ARG A 57 2.47 9.06 -0.03
N PHE A 58 3.03 7.86 -0.15
CA PHE A 58 2.46 6.63 0.39
C PHE A 58 3.01 6.37 1.78
N THR A 59 2.16 5.95 2.73
CA THR A 59 2.59 5.48 4.04
C THR A 59 1.69 4.35 4.52
N HIS A 60 2.31 3.25 4.96
CA HIS A 60 1.61 2.17 5.66
C HIS A 60 1.91 2.28 7.15
N ILE A 61 1.07 3.03 7.86
CA ILE A 61 1.19 3.25 9.31
C ILE A 61 0.88 1.94 10.03
N GLY A 62 1.80 1.51 10.89
CA GLY A 62 1.70 0.25 11.63
C GLY A 62 2.44 -0.91 10.97
N LEU A 63 2.93 -0.77 9.73
CA LEU A 63 3.90 -1.71 9.16
C LEU A 63 5.28 -1.44 9.78
N VAL A 64 5.63 -2.20 10.82
CA VAL A 64 6.83 -1.95 11.66
C VAL A 64 7.87 -3.06 11.50
N PRO A 65 9.18 -2.80 11.74
CA PRO A 65 10.25 -3.79 11.58
C PRO A 65 10.12 -5.07 12.41
N THR A 66 9.29 -5.07 13.45
CA THR A 66 9.04 -6.26 14.28
C THR A 66 8.09 -7.26 13.63
N PHE A 67 7.37 -6.87 12.56
CA PHE A 67 6.53 -7.77 11.79
C PHE A 67 7.40 -8.69 10.93
N GLU A 68 7.05 -9.97 10.90
CA GLU A 68 7.69 -10.98 10.04
C GLU A 68 7.59 -10.55 8.57
N CYS A 69 6.46 -9.95 8.18
CA CYS A 69 6.26 -9.50 6.80
C CYS A 69 7.06 -8.25 6.44
N TYR A 70 7.61 -7.50 7.40
CA TYR A 70 8.08 -6.13 7.17
C TYR A 70 8.99 -5.97 5.95
N GLY A 71 9.99 -6.83 5.80
CA GLY A 71 10.92 -6.77 4.67
C GLY A 71 10.22 -6.95 3.33
N ASN A 72 9.46 -8.04 3.19
CA ASN A 72 8.74 -8.37 1.96
C ASN A 72 7.62 -7.37 1.65
N CYS A 73 6.83 -7.00 2.67
CA CYS A 73 5.76 -6.02 2.58
C CYS A 73 6.29 -4.64 2.17
N SER A 74 7.38 -4.17 2.79
CA SER A 74 7.99 -2.87 2.46
C SER A 74 8.59 -2.87 1.06
N TRP A 75 9.28 -3.94 0.66
CA TRP A 75 9.81 -4.09 -0.69
C TRP A 75 8.69 -4.09 -1.74
N ALA A 76 7.63 -4.89 -1.53
CA ALA A 76 6.51 -4.99 -2.46
C ALA A 76 5.77 -3.66 -2.61
N TRP A 77 5.55 -2.92 -1.51
CA TRP A 77 5.00 -1.57 -1.56
C TRP A 77 5.91 -0.61 -2.34
N GLY A 78 7.23 -0.68 -2.12
CA GLY A 78 8.20 0.09 -2.89
C GLY A 78 8.05 -0.12 -4.39
N ALA A 79 8.06 -1.38 -4.85
CA ALA A 79 7.93 -1.71 -6.27
C ALA A 79 6.56 -1.30 -6.85
N LEU A 80 5.47 -1.60 -6.15
CA LEU A 80 4.11 -1.23 -6.60
C LEU A 80 3.95 0.29 -6.76
N ILE A 81 4.43 1.08 -5.80
CA ILE A 81 4.26 2.53 -5.79
C ILE A 81 5.24 3.22 -6.75
N GLN A 82 6.53 2.89 -6.66
CA GLN A 82 7.58 3.59 -7.39
C GLN A 82 7.70 3.14 -8.84
N GLU A 83 7.25 1.93 -9.19
CA GLU A 83 7.35 1.42 -10.55
C GLU A 83 5.96 1.31 -11.21
N SER A 84 5.07 0.48 -10.68
CA SER A 84 3.79 0.18 -11.35
C SER A 84 2.83 1.37 -11.35
N LEU A 85 2.58 1.98 -10.18
CA LEU A 85 1.73 3.17 -10.07
C LEU A 85 2.35 4.37 -10.78
N PHE A 86 3.66 4.58 -10.63
CA PHE A 86 4.35 5.66 -11.35
C PHE A 86 4.21 5.52 -12.86
N SER A 87 4.42 4.31 -13.41
CA SER A 87 4.20 4.02 -14.84
C SER A 87 2.76 4.29 -15.25
N LEU A 88 1.78 3.83 -14.45
CA LEU A 88 0.36 4.04 -14.70
C LEU A 88 0.02 5.53 -14.80
N LEU A 89 0.53 6.34 -13.86
CA LEU A 89 0.28 7.79 -13.84
C LEU A 89 0.93 8.51 -15.02
N LYS A 90 2.09 8.04 -15.50
CA LYS A 90 2.83 8.67 -16.59
C LYS A 90 2.38 8.24 -17.98
N THR A 91 1.93 6.99 -18.13
CA THR A 91 1.73 6.35 -19.45
C THR A 91 0.33 5.78 -19.65
N GLY A 92 -0.49 5.73 -18.60
CA GLY A 92 -1.78 5.04 -18.61
C GLY A 92 -1.68 3.51 -18.50
N LYS A 93 -0.49 2.94 -18.29
CA LYS A 93 -0.28 1.50 -18.14
C LYS A 93 0.65 1.18 -16.96
N GLY A 94 0.21 0.28 -16.08
CA GLY A 94 1.07 -0.28 -15.03
C GLY A 94 2.05 -1.32 -15.58
N VAL A 95 3.04 -1.70 -14.77
CA VAL A 95 3.98 -2.78 -15.07
C VAL A 95 3.84 -3.92 -14.06
N ASN A 96 4.21 -5.13 -14.47
CA ASN A 96 4.32 -6.25 -13.54
C ASN A 96 5.63 -6.11 -12.75
N VAL A 97 5.51 -6.08 -11.42
CA VAL A 97 6.64 -5.96 -10.49
C VAL A 97 6.90 -7.25 -9.69
N PHE A 98 6.06 -8.27 -9.90
CA PHE A 98 6.19 -9.58 -9.27
C PHE A 98 6.53 -10.60 -10.37
N GLY A 99 7.71 -11.19 -10.28
CA GLY A 99 8.26 -12.16 -11.23
C GLY A 99 8.97 -13.30 -10.54
#